data_AF-W2PD96-F1
#
_entry.id   AF-W2PD96-F1
#
_cell.length_a   1.000
_cell.length_b   1.000
_cell.length_c   1.000
_cell.angle_alpha   90.00
_cell.angle_beta   90.00
_cell.angle_gamma   90.00
#
_symmetry.space_group_name_H-M   'P 1'
#
loop_
_entity.id
_entity.type
_entity.pdbx_description
1 polymer ?
#
loop_
_entity_poly.entity_id
_entity_poly.type
_entity_poly.pdbx_seq_one_letter_code
_entity_poly.pdbx_strand_id
1 'polypeptide(L)'
;MFEQESGQLVIDKTKSSTALRMLSLFAFHDPNIFSRYKLVHGDKDLFRLAWLKTKTTFHMIANPPGIAGTVRGTKFCGMSMAQFDTNGEVLFLHRNAQKLKGGLGAKRKPDEKIWTHLQRFRYRAASPHAPEVEATFEASKPTLPPNKKIDSPHVPVGNLNMPYSLLRQKYSVHIFNGAPEFDETQWCYGQSMLTAPRYKTVEWEDTAFPNVERNLLQYANEAVALLPQSAVEYVVQSDREEAS
;
A
#
# COMPACT_ATOMS: atom_id res chain seq x y z
N MET A 1 4.23 -5.67 -18.52
CA MET A 1 3.18 -5.61 -17.48
C MET A 1 3.83 -5.09 -16.21
N PHE A 2 3.18 -4.16 -15.50
CA PHE A 2 3.66 -3.67 -14.20
C PHE A 2 3.86 -4.86 -13.25
N GLU A 3 4.99 -4.94 -12.53
CA GLU A 3 5.16 -6.00 -11.52
C GLU A 3 4.13 -5.80 -10.43
N GLN A 4 3.36 -6.85 -10.20
CA GLN A 4 2.12 -6.76 -9.45
C GLN A 4 2.40 -6.54 -7.96
N GLU A 5 2.20 -5.33 -7.48
CA GLU A 5 1.72 -5.18 -6.12
C GLU A 5 0.23 -5.54 -6.10
N SER A 6 -0.18 -6.45 -5.23
CA SER A 6 -1.54 -7.02 -5.12
C SER A 6 -2.65 -6.01 -4.79
N GLY A 7 -2.30 -4.72 -4.79
CA GLY A 7 -3.18 -3.60 -4.51
C GLY A 7 -3.62 -2.76 -5.69
N GLN A 8 -3.31 -3.17 -6.92
CA GLN A 8 -3.57 -2.33 -8.09
C GLN A 8 -4.45 -3.00 -9.14
N LEU A 9 -4.87 -4.24 -8.92
CA LEU A 9 -5.69 -5.00 -9.85
C LEU A 9 -7.16 -4.86 -9.48
N VAL A 10 -7.98 -4.32 -10.39
CA VAL A 10 -9.43 -4.39 -10.29
C VAL A 10 -9.94 -5.47 -11.22
N ILE A 11 -10.65 -6.43 -10.64
CA ILE A 11 -11.26 -7.55 -11.38
C ILE A 11 -12.76 -7.57 -11.17
N ASP A 12 -13.49 -7.83 -12.24
CA ASP A 12 -14.89 -8.20 -12.18
C ASP A 12 -14.97 -9.72 -11.96
N LYS A 13 -15.34 -10.15 -10.75
CA LYS A 13 -15.41 -11.57 -10.40
C LYS A 13 -16.38 -12.36 -11.29
N THR A 14 -17.45 -11.72 -11.77
CA THR A 14 -18.45 -12.37 -12.63
C THR A 14 -17.90 -12.64 -14.04
N LYS A 15 -17.01 -11.77 -14.52
CA LYS A 15 -16.34 -11.88 -15.82
C LYS A 15 -15.01 -12.62 -15.77
N SER A 16 -14.46 -12.82 -14.59
CA SER A 16 -13.13 -13.42 -14.37
C SER A 16 -13.18 -14.86 -13.88
N SER A 17 -14.31 -15.57 -14.05
CA SER A 17 -14.52 -16.92 -13.53
C SER A 17 -13.45 -17.92 -13.99
N THR A 18 -13.03 -17.84 -15.25
CA THR A 18 -11.96 -18.69 -15.81
C THR A 18 -10.62 -18.46 -15.11
N ALA A 19 -10.22 -17.20 -14.91
CA ALA A 19 -8.98 -16.86 -14.21
C ALA A 19 -9.05 -17.24 -12.72
N LEU A 20 -10.19 -17.03 -12.06
CA LEU A 20 -10.39 -17.40 -10.66
C LEU A 20 -10.33 -18.91 -10.45
N ARG A 21 -10.89 -19.70 -11.37
CA ARG A 21 -10.75 -21.17 -11.34
C ARG A 21 -9.30 -21.61 -11.54
N MET A 22 -8.57 -20.97 -12.47
CA MET A 22 -7.15 -21.23 -12.68
C MET A 22 -6.32 -20.86 -11.46
N LEU A 23 -6.61 -19.72 -10.83
CA LEU A 23 -6.00 -19.30 -9.58
C LEU A 23 -6.24 -20.33 -8.46
N SER A 24 -7.48 -20.82 -8.33
CA SER A 24 -7.83 -21.87 -7.37
C SER A 24 -7.02 -23.14 -7.61
N LEU A 25 -6.87 -23.55 -8.87
CA LEU A 25 -6.01 -24.68 -9.22
C LEU A 25 -4.56 -24.41 -8.79
N PHE A 26 -4.00 -23.26 -9.16
CA PHE A 26 -2.62 -22.91 -8.81
C PHE A 26 -2.38 -22.85 -7.30
N ALA A 27 -3.33 -22.33 -6.52
CA ALA A 27 -3.23 -22.22 -5.08
C ALA A 27 -3.39 -23.57 -4.36
N PHE A 28 -4.32 -24.42 -4.82
CA PHE A 28 -4.80 -25.56 -4.02
C PHE A 28 -4.58 -26.94 -4.65
N HIS A 29 -3.99 -27.05 -5.85
CA HIS A 29 -3.66 -28.36 -6.42
C HIS A 29 -2.65 -29.12 -5.55
N ASP A 30 -2.81 -30.44 -5.49
CA ASP A 30 -1.90 -31.36 -4.81
C ASP A 30 -1.44 -32.45 -5.80
N PRO A 31 -0.13 -32.68 -5.98
CA PRO A 31 1.00 -31.98 -5.35
C PRO A 31 1.14 -30.52 -5.81
N ASN A 32 1.34 -29.59 -4.87
CA ASN A 32 1.55 -28.18 -5.22
C ASN A 32 2.98 -27.95 -5.75
N ILE A 33 3.12 -27.87 -7.08
CA ILE A 33 4.43 -27.71 -7.72
C ILE A 33 5.05 -26.32 -7.47
N PHE A 34 4.23 -25.28 -7.32
CA PHE A 34 4.72 -23.92 -7.10
C PHE A 34 5.44 -23.81 -5.75
N SER A 35 4.84 -24.38 -4.69
CA SER A 35 5.46 -24.44 -3.37
C SER A 35 6.66 -25.40 -3.36
N ARG A 36 6.50 -26.60 -3.93
CA ARG A 36 7.54 -27.64 -3.91
C ARG A 36 8.84 -27.18 -4.57
N TYR A 37 8.74 -26.48 -5.69
CA TYR A 37 9.90 -26.00 -6.45
C TYR A 37 10.19 -24.50 -6.24
N LYS A 38 9.50 -23.84 -5.30
CA LYS A 38 9.66 -22.41 -4.97
C LYS A 38 9.62 -21.50 -6.21
N LEU A 39 8.66 -21.75 -7.10
CA LEU A 39 8.55 -21.06 -8.39
C LEU A 39 7.88 -19.67 -8.28
N VAL A 40 7.32 -19.34 -7.13
CA VAL A 40 6.59 -18.11 -6.85
C VAL A 40 6.90 -17.61 -5.45
N HIS A 41 6.83 -16.30 -5.24
CA HIS A 41 7.07 -15.66 -3.94
C HIS A 41 5.81 -15.57 -3.07
N GLY A 42 4.62 -15.80 -3.63
CA GLY A 42 3.37 -15.78 -2.87
C GLY A 42 2.13 -15.76 -3.75
N ASP A 43 0.99 -15.46 -3.12
CA ASP A 43 -0.33 -15.37 -3.74
C ASP A 43 -0.38 -14.38 -4.92
N LYS A 44 0.32 -13.24 -4.82
CA LYS A 44 0.36 -12.20 -5.87
C LYS A 44 0.84 -12.78 -7.21
N ASP A 45 1.88 -13.61 -7.19
CA ASP A 45 2.39 -14.27 -8.39
C ASP A 45 1.36 -15.27 -8.95
N LEU A 46 0.61 -15.95 -8.10
CA LEU A 46 -0.44 -16.87 -8.54
C LEU A 46 -1.56 -16.14 -9.29
N PHE A 47 -1.99 -14.97 -8.81
CA PHE A 47 -2.94 -14.10 -9.53
C PHE A 47 -2.40 -13.71 -10.91
N ARG A 48 -1.13 -13.26 -10.98
CA ARG A 48 -0.46 -12.94 -12.25
C ARG A 48 -0.51 -14.09 -13.23
N LEU A 49 -0.04 -15.26 -12.79
CA LEU A 49 0.09 -16.45 -13.63
C LEU A 49 -1.29 -16.90 -14.12
N ALA A 50 -2.31 -16.87 -13.27
CA ALA A 50 -3.67 -17.27 -13.63
C ALA A 50 -4.27 -16.36 -14.72
N TRP A 51 -4.09 -15.03 -14.59
CA TRP A 51 -4.58 -14.07 -15.60
C TRP A 51 -3.83 -14.20 -16.92
N LEU A 52 -2.50 -14.36 -16.88
CA LEU A 52 -1.70 -14.59 -18.08
C LEU A 52 -2.08 -15.89 -18.79
N LYS A 53 -2.21 -16.98 -18.03
CA LYS A 53 -2.53 -18.31 -18.57
C LYS A 53 -3.90 -18.33 -19.27
N THR A 54 -4.87 -17.63 -18.69
CA THR A 54 -6.25 -17.61 -19.20
C THR A 54 -6.51 -16.50 -20.20
N LYS A 55 -5.54 -15.59 -20.42
CA LYS A 55 -5.70 -14.36 -21.21
C LYS A 55 -6.89 -13.52 -20.76
N THR A 56 -7.24 -13.58 -19.48
CA THR A 56 -8.37 -12.84 -18.91
C THR A 56 -8.00 -11.36 -18.81
N THR A 57 -8.92 -10.49 -19.17
CA THR A 57 -8.71 -9.04 -19.08
C THR A 57 -8.76 -8.56 -17.63
N PHE A 58 -8.08 -7.45 -17.36
CA PHE A 58 -8.07 -6.81 -16.06
C PHE A 58 -7.84 -5.31 -16.20
N HIS A 59 -8.16 -4.56 -15.16
CA HIS A 59 -7.86 -3.14 -15.08
C HIS A 59 -6.76 -2.90 -14.04
N MET A 60 -5.75 -2.12 -14.43
CA MET A 60 -4.74 -1.63 -13.50
C MET A 60 -5.13 -0.22 -13.07
N ILE A 61 -5.24 -0.02 -11.75
CA ILE A 61 -5.32 1.32 -11.20
C ILE A 61 -4.04 2.04 -11.57
N ALA A 62 -4.23 3.18 -12.20
CA ALA A 62 -3.15 3.91 -12.79
C ALA A 62 -2.22 4.42 -11.67
N ASN A 63 -2.75 4.84 -10.51
CA ASN A 63 -1.97 5.33 -9.38
C ASN A 63 -1.18 4.20 -8.66
N PRO A 64 0.14 4.34 -8.46
CA PRO A 64 0.91 3.54 -7.52
C PRO A 64 0.30 3.58 -6.14
N PRO A 65 0.51 2.53 -5.33
CA PRO A 65 0.14 2.58 -3.93
C PRO A 65 0.77 3.80 -3.23
N GLY A 66 -0.02 4.47 -2.41
CA GLY A 66 0.45 5.46 -1.46
C GLY A 66 0.78 4.79 -0.13
N ILE A 67 1.31 5.57 0.80
CA ILE A 67 1.63 5.11 2.15
C ILE A 67 0.97 6.04 3.16
N ALA A 68 0.16 5.49 4.05
CA ALA A 68 -0.42 6.20 5.18
C ALA A 68 0.45 6.00 6.43
N GLY A 69 0.64 7.06 7.21
CA GLY A 69 1.56 7.02 8.33
C GLY A 69 1.61 8.28 9.19
N THR A 70 2.64 8.32 10.03
CA THR A 70 2.87 9.37 11.02
C THR A 70 4.01 10.28 10.58
N VAL A 71 3.85 11.58 10.79
CA VAL A 71 4.92 12.56 10.62
C VAL A 71 5.43 13.03 11.98
N ARG A 72 6.75 13.08 12.13
CA ARG A 72 7.45 13.65 13.30
C ARG A 72 8.60 14.52 12.81
N GLY A 73 8.53 15.82 13.07
CA GLY A 73 9.48 16.79 12.52
C GLY A 73 9.47 16.74 10.99
N THR A 74 10.62 16.44 10.38
CA THR A 74 10.77 16.32 8.92
C THR A 74 10.70 14.88 8.40
N LYS A 75 10.43 13.92 9.30
CA LYS A 75 10.36 12.49 8.96
C LYS A 75 8.94 12.00 8.79
N PHE A 76 8.76 11.12 7.81
CA PHE A 76 7.56 10.34 7.59
C PHE A 76 7.84 8.87 7.91
N CYS A 77 6.96 8.23 8.68
CA CYS A 77 6.96 6.80 8.91
C CYS A 77 5.62 6.21 8.49
N GLY A 78 5.63 5.55 7.34
CA GLY A 78 4.48 4.83 6.83
C GLY A 78 4.26 3.50 7.52
N MET A 79 3.01 3.18 7.84
CA MET A 79 2.62 1.93 8.50
C MET A 79 1.56 1.16 7.71
N SER A 80 1.01 1.75 6.66
CA SER A 80 -0.06 1.16 5.87
C SER A 80 0.04 1.52 4.40
N MET A 81 -0.12 0.54 3.51
CA MET A 81 -0.32 0.80 2.09
C MET A 81 -1.71 1.37 1.86
N ALA A 82 -1.79 2.43 1.05
CA ALA A 82 -3.04 3.02 0.56
C ALA A 82 -3.17 2.74 -0.94
N GLN A 83 -4.33 2.26 -1.36
CA GLN A 83 -4.67 2.00 -2.76
C GLN A 83 -5.76 2.97 -3.17
N PHE A 84 -5.77 3.31 -4.46
CA PHE A 84 -6.62 4.36 -4.99
C PHE A 84 -7.69 3.81 -5.94
N ASP A 85 -8.76 4.57 -6.11
CA ASP A 85 -9.72 4.35 -7.18
C ASP A 85 -9.20 4.89 -8.54
N THR A 86 -10.06 4.86 -9.56
CA THR A 86 -9.74 5.39 -10.90
C THR A 86 -9.65 6.92 -10.95
N ASN A 87 -10.14 7.62 -9.92
CA ASN A 87 -10.03 9.08 -9.79
C ASN A 87 -8.77 9.50 -9.00
N GLY A 88 -8.13 8.56 -8.30
CA GLY A 88 -6.98 8.85 -7.44
C GLY A 88 -7.33 9.12 -5.99
N GLU A 89 -8.57 8.85 -5.59
CA GLU A 89 -9.00 8.91 -4.20
C GLU A 89 -8.66 7.61 -3.49
N VAL A 90 -8.33 7.69 -2.19
CA VAL A 90 -8.07 6.48 -1.39
C VAL A 90 -9.31 5.61 -1.43
N LEU A 91 -9.13 4.31 -1.65
CA LEU A 91 -10.20 3.31 -1.72
C LEU A 91 -9.97 2.17 -0.73
N PHE A 92 -8.72 1.73 -0.55
CA PHE A 92 -8.40 0.59 0.31
C PHE A 92 -7.11 0.84 1.08
N LEU A 93 -7.09 0.36 2.33
CA LEU A 93 -5.96 0.49 3.24
C LEU A 93 -5.58 -0.88 3.78
N HIS A 94 -4.29 -1.19 3.73
CA HIS A 94 -3.72 -2.37 4.36
C HIS A 94 -2.73 -1.93 5.42
N ARG A 95 -3.01 -2.22 6.70
CA ARG A 95 -2.01 -2.03 7.77
C ARG A 95 -0.89 -3.04 7.62
N ASN A 96 0.29 -2.63 7.17
CA ASN A 96 1.44 -3.52 7.02
C ASN A 96 2.00 -3.89 8.39
N ALA A 97 2.16 -2.87 9.24
CA ALA A 97 2.61 -2.97 10.61
C ALA A 97 1.57 -2.35 11.56
N GLN A 98 1.80 -2.44 12.88
CA GLN A 98 0.91 -1.91 13.92
C GLN A 98 -0.56 -2.33 13.70
N LYS A 99 -0.77 -3.65 13.70
CA LYS A 99 -2.10 -4.27 13.68
C LYS A 99 -2.87 -3.83 14.93
N LEU A 100 -4.18 -3.70 14.79
CA LEU A 100 -5.07 -3.35 15.90
C LEU A 100 -5.14 -4.54 16.87
N LYS A 101 -4.83 -4.29 18.14
CA LYS A 101 -4.88 -5.27 19.22
C LYS A 101 -5.91 -4.92 20.30
N GLY A 102 -6.56 -3.76 20.22
CA GLY A 102 -7.48 -3.25 21.23
C GLY A 102 -6.84 -3.12 22.61
N GLY A 103 -5.52 -2.92 22.67
CA GLY A 103 -4.76 -2.87 23.91
C GLY A 103 -4.24 -4.21 24.45
N LEU A 104 -4.49 -5.34 23.78
CA LEU A 104 -4.11 -6.68 24.26
C LEU A 104 -2.67 -7.13 23.94
N GLY A 105 -1.78 -6.22 23.58
CA GLY A 105 -0.38 -6.57 23.38
C GLY A 105 0.38 -6.90 24.68
N ALA A 106 1.58 -7.46 24.55
CA ALA A 106 2.45 -7.82 25.70
C ALA A 106 2.67 -6.66 26.70
N LYS A 107 2.71 -5.40 26.20
CA LYS A 107 2.88 -4.17 26.99
C LYS A 107 1.56 -3.53 27.47
N ARG A 108 0.40 -4.11 27.15
CA ARG A 108 -0.95 -3.60 27.45
C ARG A 108 -1.16 -2.11 27.12
N LYS A 109 -0.60 -1.66 26.00
CA LYS A 109 -0.74 -0.29 25.53
C LYS A 109 -1.92 -0.20 24.57
N PRO A 110 -2.83 0.77 24.73
CA PRO A 110 -3.89 1.04 23.76
C PRO A 110 -3.31 1.24 22.36
N ASP A 111 -4.09 0.87 21.34
CA ASP A 111 -3.73 1.19 19.96
C ASP A 111 -3.76 2.72 19.77
N GLU A 112 -2.77 3.24 19.05
CA GLU A 112 -2.64 4.68 18.79
C GLU A 112 -3.09 5.03 17.37
N LYS A 113 -3.40 6.31 17.15
CA LYS A 113 -3.66 6.87 15.82
C LYS A 113 -2.36 6.96 15.04
N ILE A 114 -2.28 6.30 13.88
CA ILE A 114 -1.08 6.20 13.04
C ILE A 114 -1.28 6.78 11.63
N TRP A 115 -2.50 7.12 11.24
CA TRP A 115 -2.80 7.81 9.98
C TRP A 115 -2.98 9.29 10.25
N THR A 116 -1.84 9.99 10.26
CA THR A 116 -1.81 11.47 10.30
C THR A 116 -1.62 12.05 8.91
N HIS A 117 -0.92 11.34 8.03
CA HIS A 117 -0.56 11.81 6.70
C HIS A 117 -0.62 10.68 5.67
N LEU A 118 -0.80 11.07 4.41
CA LEU A 118 -0.71 10.21 3.24
C LEU A 118 0.42 10.69 2.32
N GLN A 119 1.43 9.84 2.13
CA GLN A 119 2.49 10.04 1.14
C GLN A 119 2.10 9.38 -0.19
N ARG A 120 1.98 10.18 -1.24
CA ARG A 120 1.57 9.75 -2.59
C ARG A 120 2.62 10.10 -3.65
N PHE A 121 2.75 9.25 -4.66
CA PHE A 121 3.67 9.47 -5.77
C PHE A 121 3.23 10.63 -6.68
N ARG A 122 4.20 11.42 -7.17
CA ARG A 122 4.01 12.53 -8.10
C ARG A 122 4.66 12.20 -9.45
N TYR A 123 3.84 11.94 -10.45
CA TYR A 123 4.30 11.62 -11.81
C TYR A 123 5.22 12.66 -12.44
N ARG A 124 4.92 13.95 -12.21
CA ARG A 124 5.56 15.08 -12.93
C ARG A 124 6.58 15.85 -12.10
N ALA A 125 6.91 15.37 -10.90
CA ALA A 125 7.95 15.99 -10.11
C ALA A 125 9.32 15.58 -10.66
N ALA A 126 10.17 16.56 -10.94
CA ALA A 126 11.54 16.32 -11.33
C ALA A 126 12.35 15.75 -10.15
N SER A 127 13.28 14.84 -10.45
CA SER A 127 14.35 14.48 -9.52
C SER A 127 15.69 15.01 -10.03
N PRO A 128 16.47 15.72 -9.20
CA PRO A 128 17.81 16.19 -9.58
C PRO A 128 18.82 15.05 -9.77
N HIS A 129 18.49 13.82 -9.34
CA HIS A 129 19.41 12.69 -9.32
C HIS A 129 19.36 11.79 -10.57
N ALA A 130 18.55 12.12 -11.60
CA ALA A 130 18.41 11.29 -12.80
C ALA A 130 18.04 12.09 -14.07
N PRO A 131 18.93 12.99 -14.57
CA PRO A 131 18.62 13.91 -15.66
C PRO A 131 18.21 13.23 -16.97
N GLU A 132 18.82 12.08 -17.31
CA GLU A 132 18.49 11.31 -18.52
C GLU A 132 17.09 10.66 -18.44
N VAL A 133 16.71 10.20 -17.24
CA VAL A 133 15.38 9.65 -16.94
C VAL A 133 14.32 10.77 -16.97
N GLU A 134 14.68 11.99 -16.58
CA GLU A 134 13.81 13.16 -16.71
C GLU A 134 13.65 13.60 -18.17
N ALA A 135 14.73 13.64 -18.96
CA ALA A 135 14.65 13.98 -20.38
C ALA A 135 13.74 13.01 -21.16
N THR A 136 13.88 11.70 -20.91
CA THR A 136 13.03 10.66 -21.50
C THR A 136 11.57 10.81 -21.08
N PHE A 137 11.34 11.22 -19.83
CA PHE A 137 10.00 11.48 -19.31
C PHE A 137 9.36 12.70 -19.97
N GLU A 138 10.06 13.83 -20.04
CA GLU A 138 9.58 15.04 -20.72
C GLU A 138 9.18 14.74 -22.16
N ALA A 139 9.98 13.96 -22.88
CA ALA A 139 9.69 13.52 -24.25
C ALA A 139 8.44 12.62 -24.35
N SER A 140 8.08 11.90 -23.29
CA SER A 140 6.90 11.02 -23.23
C SER A 140 5.61 11.72 -22.76
N LYS A 141 5.67 13.00 -22.39
CA LYS A 141 4.49 13.71 -21.85
C LYS A 141 3.44 13.91 -22.94
N PRO A 142 2.17 13.52 -22.70
CA PRO A 142 1.08 13.94 -23.57
C PRO A 142 0.83 15.45 -23.43
N THR A 143 0.60 16.13 -24.56
CA THR A 143 0.26 17.55 -24.60
C THR A 143 -1.07 17.78 -23.89
N LEU A 144 -1.09 18.67 -22.89
CA LEU A 144 -2.31 19.02 -22.16
C LEU A 144 -2.95 20.32 -22.68
N PRO A 145 -4.28 20.46 -22.60
CA PRO A 145 -4.95 21.74 -22.82
C PRO A 145 -4.53 22.79 -21.77
N PRO A 146 -4.51 24.10 -22.12
CA PRO A 146 -3.94 25.17 -21.28
C PRO A 146 -4.54 25.32 -19.87
N ASN A 147 -5.78 24.87 -19.63
CA ASN A 147 -6.55 25.22 -18.43
C ASN A 147 -6.65 24.10 -17.37
N LYS A 148 -5.88 23.00 -17.47
CA LYS A 148 -5.92 21.91 -16.49
C LYS A 148 -4.81 22.08 -15.44
N LYS A 149 -5.16 22.31 -14.17
CA LYS A 149 -4.19 22.31 -13.05
C LYS A 149 -3.65 20.88 -12.85
N ILE A 150 -2.35 20.73 -13.03
CA ILE A 150 -1.63 19.45 -13.15
C ILE A 150 -1.37 18.76 -11.79
N ASP A 151 -1.54 19.47 -10.68
CA ASP A 151 -1.35 18.97 -9.31
C ASP A 151 -2.67 18.95 -8.49
N SER A 152 -3.83 18.91 -9.16
CA SER A 152 -5.09 18.71 -8.43
C SER A 152 -5.06 17.34 -7.72
N PRO A 153 -5.35 17.27 -6.41
CA PRO A 153 -5.33 16.01 -5.65
C PRO A 153 -6.24 14.92 -6.23
N HIS A 154 -7.19 15.29 -7.09
CA HIS A 154 -8.29 14.47 -7.59
C HIS A 154 -8.14 14.05 -9.06
N VAL A 155 -7.02 14.34 -9.75
CA VAL A 155 -6.86 13.87 -11.13
C VAL A 155 -5.40 13.60 -11.50
N PRO A 156 -4.98 12.33 -11.63
CA PRO A 156 -3.74 12.01 -12.31
C PRO A 156 -4.01 12.04 -13.83
N VAL A 157 -4.13 13.22 -14.43
CA VAL A 157 -4.06 13.38 -15.92
C VAL A 157 -2.60 13.22 -16.41
N GLY A 158 -1.75 12.53 -15.65
CA GLY A 158 -0.38 12.17 -16.02
C GLY A 158 -0.19 10.68 -16.23
N ASN A 159 -1.22 9.85 -16.01
CA ASN A 159 -1.03 8.43 -15.81
C ASN A 159 -1.07 7.57 -17.07
N LEU A 160 -1.83 7.98 -18.09
CA LEU A 160 -2.25 7.00 -19.09
C LEU A 160 -1.12 6.48 -20.00
N ASN A 161 0.04 7.14 -20.07
CA ASN A 161 1.09 6.78 -21.03
C ASN A 161 2.51 6.63 -20.46
N MET A 162 2.74 6.69 -19.13
CA MET A 162 4.11 6.45 -18.62
C MET A 162 4.48 4.98 -18.85
N PRO A 163 5.55 4.67 -19.61
CA PRO A 163 5.96 3.29 -19.80
C PRO A 163 6.32 2.65 -18.46
N TYR A 164 5.98 1.37 -18.29
CA TYR A 164 6.28 0.66 -17.05
C TYR A 164 7.78 0.69 -16.69
N SER A 165 8.64 0.56 -17.70
CA SER A 165 10.10 0.62 -17.53
C SER A 165 10.54 1.92 -16.84
N LEU A 166 9.85 3.02 -17.13
CA LEU A 166 10.12 4.33 -16.53
C LEU A 166 9.51 4.44 -15.12
N LEU A 167 8.29 3.96 -14.92
CA LEU A 167 7.63 3.99 -13.61
C LEU A 167 8.42 3.20 -12.56
N ARG A 168 8.92 2.00 -12.90
CA ARG A 168 9.77 1.18 -12.03
C ARG A 168 11.06 1.90 -11.59
N GLN A 169 11.59 2.79 -12.42
CA GLN A 169 12.78 3.58 -12.08
C GLN A 169 12.47 4.80 -11.20
N LYS A 170 11.21 5.25 -11.19
CA LYS A 170 10.80 6.48 -10.49
C LYS A 170 10.07 6.23 -9.18
N TYR A 171 9.28 5.16 -9.09
CA TYR A 171 8.47 4.80 -7.93
C TYR A 171 9.16 3.72 -7.10
N SER A 172 9.23 3.94 -5.79
CA SER A 172 9.81 3.04 -4.80
C SER A 172 9.21 3.28 -3.42
N VAL A 173 9.00 2.20 -2.69
CA VAL A 173 8.63 2.22 -1.27
C VAL A 173 9.81 1.60 -0.53
N HIS A 174 10.52 2.39 0.27
CA HIS A 174 11.63 1.86 1.06
C HIS A 174 11.13 1.30 2.38
N ILE A 175 11.88 0.35 2.91
CA ILE A 175 11.74 -0.16 4.28
C ILE A 175 12.97 0.33 5.02
N PHE A 176 12.78 1.07 6.11
CA PHE A 176 13.87 1.68 6.87
C PHE A 176 13.55 1.72 8.37
N ASN A 177 14.59 1.78 9.20
CA ASN A 177 14.44 1.95 10.64
C ASN A 177 13.98 3.39 10.95
N GLY A 178 12.99 3.54 11.83
CA GLY A 178 12.38 4.83 12.15
C GLY A 178 13.16 5.71 13.15
N ALA A 179 14.23 5.20 13.76
CA ALA A 179 15.03 5.99 14.70
C ALA A 179 15.77 7.17 14.04
N PRO A 180 16.03 8.25 14.79
CA PRO A 180 15.63 8.48 16.18
C PRO A 180 14.22 9.07 16.38
N GLU A 181 13.53 9.48 15.31
CA GLU A 181 12.24 10.16 15.44
C GLU A 181 11.09 9.22 15.85
N PHE A 182 11.24 7.93 15.57
CA PHE A 182 10.36 6.84 15.98
C PHE A 182 11.11 5.82 16.85
N ASP A 183 10.38 4.86 17.42
CA ASP A 183 10.96 3.80 18.24
C ASP A 183 12.02 3.01 17.46
N GLU A 184 13.12 2.63 18.11
CA GLU A 184 14.27 1.95 17.47
C GLU A 184 13.92 0.59 16.89
N THR A 185 12.84 -0.04 17.36
CA THR A 185 12.34 -1.31 16.82
C THR A 185 11.33 -1.11 15.69
N GLN A 186 10.91 0.13 15.43
CA GLN A 186 9.90 0.44 14.44
C GLN A 186 10.50 0.53 13.04
N TRP A 187 10.01 -0.35 12.16
CA TRP A 187 10.25 -0.28 10.73
C TRP A 187 9.17 0.55 10.03
N CYS A 188 9.62 1.45 9.17
CA CYS A 188 8.80 2.39 8.44
C CYS A 188 8.81 2.07 6.95
N TYR A 189 7.69 2.35 6.28
CA TYR A 189 7.52 2.19 4.85
C TYR A 189 7.41 3.55 4.15
N GLY A 190 7.89 3.64 2.90
CA GLY A 190 7.76 4.83 2.04
C GLY A 190 9.08 5.57 1.87
N GLN A 191 9.02 6.89 1.76
CA GLN A 191 10.17 7.78 1.78
C GLN A 191 10.29 8.44 3.14
N SER A 192 11.48 8.40 3.73
CA SER A 192 11.70 8.88 5.11
C SER A 192 11.58 10.39 5.25
N MET A 193 11.92 11.17 4.23
CA MET A 193 11.89 12.63 4.27
C MET A 193 10.59 13.17 3.66
N LEU A 194 9.95 14.16 4.29
CA LEU A 194 8.79 14.85 3.71
C LEU A 194 9.11 15.54 2.38
N THR A 195 10.36 15.95 2.20
CA THR A 195 10.88 16.60 0.98
C THR A 195 11.35 15.61 -0.07
N ALA A 196 11.09 14.32 0.10
CA ALA A 196 11.52 13.30 -0.85
C ALA A 196 11.05 13.65 -2.27
N PRO A 197 11.98 13.68 -3.25
CA PRO A 197 11.62 14.02 -4.61
C PRO A 197 10.61 13.02 -5.14
N ARG A 198 9.64 13.48 -5.93
CA ARG A 198 8.57 12.65 -6.51
C ARG A 198 7.52 12.11 -5.54
N TYR A 199 7.50 12.58 -4.30
CA TYR A 199 6.41 12.28 -3.37
C TYR A 199 5.78 13.57 -2.86
N LYS A 200 4.47 13.50 -2.60
CA LYS A 200 3.73 14.52 -1.88
C LYS A 200 3.18 13.88 -0.62
N THR A 201 3.49 14.47 0.51
CA THR A 201 2.83 14.12 1.77
C THR A 201 1.71 15.13 2.01
N VAL A 202 0.50 14.65 2.25
CA VAL A 202 -0.67 15.47 2.59
C VAL A 202 -1.21 15.05 3.94
N GLU A 203 -1.89 15.95 4.63
CA GLU A 203 -2.60 15.63 5.87
C GLU A 203 -3.69 14.59 5.60
N TRP A 204 -3.90 13.70 6.56
CA TRP A 204 -4.91 12.65 6.44
C TRP A 204 -6.34 13.21 6.42
N GLU A 205 -6.54 14.36 7.06
CA GLU A 205 -7.82 15.06 7.12
C GLU A 205 -8.31 15.50 5.74
N ASP A 206 -7.40 15.68 4.79
CA ASP A 206 -7.69 16.04 3.39
C ASP A 206 -8.08 14.83 2.52
N THR A 207 -8.16 13.63 3.09
CA THR A 207 -8.56 12.41 2.36
C THR A 207 -10.07 12.17 2.46
N ALA A 208 -10.60 11.27 1.63
CA ALA A 208 -12.00 10.85 1.70
C ALA A 208 -12.41 10.16 3.01
N PHE A 209 -11.45 9.79 3.88
CA PHE A 209 -11.68 9.01 5.10
C PHE A 209 -11.03 9.62 6.35
N PRO A 210 -11.32 10.88 6.72
CA PRO A 210 -10.61 11.55 7.81
C PRO A 210 -10.87 10.88 9.18
N ASN A 211 -12.00 10.21 9.33
CA ASN A 211 -12.47 9.64 10.61
C ASN A 211 -12.35 8.12 10.71
N VAL A 212 -11.91 7.43 9.65
CA VAL A 212 -11.95 5.96 9.60
C VAL A 212 -11.10 5.31 10.70
N GLU A 213 -9.92 5.86 10.98
CA GLU A 213 -9.04 5.29 12.00
C GLU A 213 -9.63 5.42 13.40
N ARG A 214 -10.28 6.56 13.69
CA ARG A 214 -10.95 6.76 14.99
C ARG A 214 -11.99 5.65 15.23
N ASN A 215 -12.80 5.36 14.20
CA ASN A 215 -13.81 4.32 14.29
C ASN A 215 -13.18 2.93 14.46
N LEU A 216 -12.10 2.64 13.73
CA LEU A 216 -11.38 1.36 13.85
C LEU A 216 -10.78 1.16 15.25
N LEU A 217 -10.19 2.20 15.84
CA LEU A 217 -9.66 2.17 17.21
C LEU A 217 -10.78 1.95 18.23
N GLN A 218 -11.92 2.62 18.05
CA GLN A 218 -13.09 2.40 18.88
C GLN A 218 -13.57 0.95 18.80
N TYR A 219 -13.76 0.41 17.59
CA TYR A 219 -14.21 -0.98 17.41
C TYR A 219 -13.22 -1.99 17.99
N ALA A 220 -11.92 -1.76 17.87
CA ALA A 220 -10.92 -2.63 18.48
C ALA A 220 -11.03 -2.66 20.01
N ASN A 221 -11.23 -1.49 20.64
CA ASN A 221 -11.41 -1.40 22.09
C ASN A 221 -12.73 -2.03 22.55
N GLU A 222 -13.82 -1.79 21.84
CA GLU A 222 -15.13 -2.40 22.13
C GLU A 222 -15.07 -3.93 22.00
N ALA A 223 -14.40 -4.45 20.96
CA ALA A 223 -14.22 -5.88 20.76
C ALA A 223 -13.50 -6.54 21.95
N VAL A 224 -12.47 -5.89 22.49
CA VAL A 224 -11.74 -6.39 23.65
C VAL A 224 -12.59 -6.36 24.92
N ALA A 225 -13.42 -5.34 25.11
CA ALA A 225 -14.32 -5.25 26.25
C ALA A 225 -15.40 -6.37 26.26
N LEU A 226 -15.70 -6.97 25.11
CA LEU A 226 -16.63 -8.09 24.97
C LEU A 226 -15.98 -9.47 25.20
N LEU A 227 -14.65 -9.54 25.32
CA LEU A 227 -13.96 -10.81 25.53
C LEU A 227 -14.06 -11.28 26.99
N PRO A 228 -14.25 -12.60 27.23
CA PRO A 228 -14.09 -13.15 28.56
C PRO A 228 -12.64 -13.04 29.02
N GLN A 229 -12.43 -12.96 30.35
CA GLN A 229 -11.09 -12.79 30.93
C GLN A 229 -10.11 -13.90 30.50
N SER A 230 -10.57 -15.14 30.35
CA SER A 230 -9.75 -16.26 29.88
C SER A 230 -9.24 -16.06 28.45
N ALA A 231 -10.04 -15.46 27.56
CA ALA A 231 -9.62 -15.16 26.19
C ALA A 231 -8.59 -14.03 26.18
N VAL A 232 -8.76 -13.01 27.03
CA VAL A 232 -7.79 -11.92 27.20
C VAL A 232 -6.43 -12.45 27.66
N GLU A 233 -6.43 -13.33 28.66
CA GLU A 233 -5.20 -13.95 29.19
C GLU A 233 -4.49 -14.79 28.12
N TYR A 234 -5.24 -15.60 27.36
CA TYR A 234 -4.71 -16.40 26.27
C TYR A 234 -4.05 -15.52 25.19
N VAL A 235 -4.72 -14.48 24.71
CA VAL A 235 -4.19 -13.57 23.67
C VAL A 235 -2.89 -12.90 24.13
N VAL A 236 -2.86 -12.42 25.38
CA VAL A 236 -1.66 -11.76 25.93
C VAL A 236 -0.49 -12.75 26.07
N GLN A 237 -0.77 -14.02 26.40
CA GLN A 237 0.26 -15.04 26.49
C GLN A 237 0.82 -15.41 25.11
N SER A 238 -0.05 -15.63 24.11
CA SER A 238 0.40 -15.93 22.74
C SER A 238 1.25 -14.79 22.16
N ASP A 239 0.89 -13.53 22.41
CA ASP A 239 1.68 -12.37 21.94
C ASP A 239 3.08 -12.30 22.58
N ARG A 240 3.25 -12.82 23.80
CA ARG A 240 4.56 -12.91 24.45
C ARG A 240 5.42 -14.01 23.86
N GLU A 241 4.82 -15.16 23.54
CA GLU A 241 5.50 -16.31 22.94
C GLU A 241 5.97 -15.99 21.51
N GLU A 242 5.19 -15.23 20.73
CA GLU A 242 5.60 -14.77 19.38
C GLU A 242 6.73 -13.71 19.42
N ALA A 243 6.90 -13.01 20.54
CA ALA A 243 7.89 -11.94 20.68
C ALA A 243 9.24 -12.41 21.27
N SER A 244 9.32 -13.65 21.74
CA SER A 244 10.51 -14.30 22.31
C SER A 244 11.22 -15.22 21.32
#